data_AF-A0A7J4V210-F1
#
_entry.id   AF-A0A7J4V210-F1
#
_cell.length_a   1.000
_cell.length_b   1.000
_cell.length_c   1.000
_cell.angle_alpha   90.00
_cell.angle_beta   90.00
_cell.angle_gamma   90.00
#
_symmetry.space_group_name_H-M   'P 1'
#
loop_
_entity.id
_entity.type
_entity.pdbx_description
1 polymer ?
#
loop_
_entity_poly.entity_id
_entity_poly.type
_entity_poly.pdbx_seq_one_letter_code
_entity_poly.pdbx_strand_id
1 'polypeptide(L)' 'FAAAFEDRFVRQSKDEDRTIQQTLDLGWELLSALPVDALTKIDRKFIEKYHPMNRKK' A
#
# COMPACT_ATOMS: atom_id res chain seq x y z
N PHE A 1 11.05 -3.08 2.03
CA PHE A 1 9.64 -3.52 2.05
C PHE A 1 9.28 -4.23 3.35
N ALA A 2 9.84 -5.40 3.67
CA ALA A 2 9.46 -6.20 4.87
C ALA A 2 9.52 -5.41 6.20
N ALA A 3 10.64 -4.76 6.51
CA ALA A 3 10.77 -3.96 7.73
C ALA A 3 9.75 -2.80 7.79
N ALA A 4 9.51 -2.13 6.67
CA ALA A 4 8.51 -1.05 6.60
C ALA A 4 7.07 -1.57 6.69
N PHE A 5 6.81 -2.79 6.22
CA PHE A 5 5.50 -3.44 6.34
C PHE A 5 5.21 -3.80 7.80
N GLU A 6 6.15 -4.42 8.50
CA GLU A 6 5.99 -4.73 9.92
C GLU A 6 5.78 -3.46 10.76
N ASP A 7 6.58 -2.43 10.50
CA ASP A 7 6.57 -1.23 11.32
C ASP A 7 5.42 -0.27 11.02
N ARG A 8 4.92 -0.22 9.79
CA ARG A 8 3.84 0.71 9.41
C ARG A 8 2.50 0.02 9.24
N PHE A 9 2.46 -1.14 8.59
CA PHE A 9 1.21 -1.82 8.28
C PHE A 9 0.70 -2.66 9.44
N VAL A 10 1.57 -3.52 9.99
CA VAL A 10 1.23 -4.47 11.05
C VAL A 10 1.20 -3.80 12.42
N ARG A 11 2.22 -3.00 12.75
CA ARG A 11 2.25 -2.25 14.00
C ARG A 11 1.15 -1.19 13.98
N GLN A 12 0.24 -1.29 14.94
CA GLN A 12 -0.83 -0.35 15.23
C GLN A 12 -0.76 0.03 16.71
N SER A 13 -1.05 1.29 17.04
CA SER A 13 -1.21 1.68 18.43
C SER A 13 -2.48 1.06 19.02
N LYS A 14 -2.55 0.95 20.35
CA LYS A 14 -3.73 0.41 21.04
C LYS A 14 -5.00 1.22 20.79
N ASP A 15 -4.85 2.51 20.54
CA ASP A 15 -5.93 3.47 20.32
C ASP A 15 -6.09 3.85 18.83
N GLU A 16 -5.41 3.13 17.93
CA GLU A 16 -5.46 3.39 16.49
C GLU A 16 -6.59 2.60 15.85
N ASP A 17 -7.67 3.30 15.51
CA ASP A 17 -8.76 2.73 14.73
C ASP A 17 -8.66 3.18 13.27
N ARG A 18 -8.12 2.30 12.42
CA ARG A 18 -8.00 2.57 10.98
C ARG A 18 -9.24 2.07 10.26
N THR A 19 -9.80 2.95 9.43
CA THR A 19 -10.74 2.51 8.40
C THR A 19 -10.05 1.58 7.39
N ILE A 20 -10.85 0.77 6.70
CA ILE A 20 -10.36 -0.08 5.61
C ILE A 20 -9.69 0.75 4.50
N GLN A 21 -10.20 1.96 4.23
CA GLN A 21 -9.65 2.85 3.22
C GLN A 21 -8.22 3.29 3.58
N GLN A 22 -8.00 3.73 4.83
CA GLN A 22 -6.66 4.11 5.31
C GLN A 22 -5.69 2.94 5.27
N THR A 23 -6.15 1.74 5.62
CA THR A 23 -5.32 0.53 5.56
C THR A 23 -4.92 0.19 4.12
N LEU A 24 -5.85 0.29 3.17
CA LEU A 24 -5.57 0.06 1.76
C LEU A 24 -4.63 1.12 1.17
N ASP A 25 -4.82 2.40 1.53
CA ASP A 25 -3.93 3.48 1.11
C ASP A 25 -2.49 3.25 1.61
N LEU A 26 -2.34 2.86 2.88
CA LEU A 26 -1.04 2.50 3.46
C LEU A 26 -0.40 1.28 2.76
N GLY A 27 -1.21 0.29 2.40
CA GLY A 27 -0.76 -0.86 1.62
C GLY A 27 -0.20 -0.45 0.26
N TRP A 28 -0.90 0.42 -0.47
CA TRP A 28 -0.45 0.95 -1.75
C TRP A 28 0.80 1.82 -1.63
N GLU A 29 0.93 2.61 -0.57
CA GLU A 29 2.18 3.33 -0.28
C GLU A 29 3.37 2.38 -0.11
N LEU A 30 3.22 1.31 0.67
CA LEU A 30 4.28 0.34 0.88
C LEU A 30 4.63 -0.43 -0.39
N LEU A 31 3.62 -0.81 -1.18
CA LEU A 31 3.80 -1.48 -2.47
C LEU A 31 4.51 -0.59 -3.50
N SER A 32 4.37 0.73 -3.42
CA SER A 32 5.07 1.67 -4.31
C SER A 32 6.59 1.67 -4.15
N ALA A 33 7.11 1.12 -3.05
CA ALA A 33 8.55 0.92 -2.86
C ALA A 33 9.10 -0.27 -3.68
N LEU A 34 8.23 -1.10 -4.26
CA LEU A 34 8.59 -2.21 -5.13
C LEU A 34 8.43 -1.81 -6.60
N PRO A 35 9.22 -2.39 -7.53
CA PRO A 35 8.99 -2.24 -8.96
C PRO A 35 7.59 -2.74 -9.34
N VAL A 36 6.91 -2.04 -10.25
CA VAL A 36 5.55 -2.41 -10.71
C VAL A 36 5.51 -3.84 -11.27
N ASP A 37 6.58 -4.27 -11.95
CA ASP A 37 6.71 -5.62 -12.51
C ASP A 37 6.73 -6.72 -11.43
N ALA A 38 7.08 -6.39 -10.19
CA ALA A 38 7.05 -7.33 -9.07
C ALA A 38 5.61 -7.57 -8.55
N LEU A 39 4.64 -6.71 -8.90
CA LEU A 39 3.24 -6.79 -8.48
C LEU A 39 2.43 -7.81 -9.30
N THR A 40 2.96 -9.02 -9.47
CA THR A 40 2.42 -10.06 -10.36
C THR A 40 1.03 -10.60 -9.98
N LYS A 41 0.60 -10.37 -8.73
CA LYS A 41 -0.70 -10.84 -8.19
C LYS A 41 -1.82 -9.81 -8.26
N ILE A 42 -1.53 -8.59 -8.71
CA ILE A 42 -2.50 -7.50 -8.76
C ILE A 42 -2.84 -7.22 -10.22
N ASP A 43 -4.14 -7.22 -10.56
CA ASP A 43 -4.57 -6.88 -11.92
C ASP A 43 -4.08 -5.48 -12.30
N ARG A 44 -3.62 -5.33 -13.56
CA ARG A 44 -3.14 -4.04 -14.10
C ARG A 44 -4.16 -2.91 -13.92
N LYS A 45 -5.45 -3.19 -14.07
CA LYS A 45 -6.54 -2.20 -13.87
C LYS A 45 -6.52 -1.56 -12.47
N PHE A 46 -6.09 -2.30 -11.45
CA PHE A 46 -6.02 -1.80 -10.08
C PHE A 46 -4.72 -1.06 -9.83
N ILE A 47 -3.61 -1.52 -10.43
CA ILE A 47 -2.34 -0.79 -10.41
C ILE A 47 -2.51 0.58 -11.09
N GLU A 48 -3.13 0.63 -12.27
CA GLU A 48 -3.40 1.89 -12.97
C GLU A 48 -4.28 2.85 -12.15
N LYS A 49 -5.29 2.31 -11.46
CA LYS A 49 -6.26 3.10 -10.71
C LYS A 49 -5.78 3.58 -9.34
N TYR A 50 -5.03 2.74 -8.62
CA TYR A 50 -4.74 2.96 -7.20
C TYR A 50 -3.25 3.10 -6.88
N HIS A 51 -2.34 2.75 -7.79
CA HIS A 51 -0.91 2.86 -7.53
C HIS A 51 -0.51 4.35 -7.37
N PRO A 52 0.26 4.70 -6.32
CA PRO A 52 0.58 6.10 -6.02
C PRO A 52 1.30 6.84 -7.15
N MET A 53 2.10 6.15 -7.98
CA MET A 53 2.75 6.77 -9.15
C MET A 53 1.76 7.24 -10.22
N ASN A 54 0.56 6.66 -10.29
CA ASN A 54 -0.46 7.00 -11.28
C ASN A 54 -1.47 8.03 -10.76
N ARG A 55 -1.56 8.21 -9.42
CA ARG A 55 -2.27 9.33 -8.80
C ARG A 55 -1.47 10.61 -9.06
N LYS A 56 -1.75 11.29 -10.17
CA LYS A 56 -1.34 12.69 -10.36
C LYS A 56 -1.79 13.49 -9.13
N LYS A 57 -0.85 14.22 -8.51
CA LYS A 57 -1.14 15.22 -7.48
C LYS A 57 -2.10 16.28 -8.01
#